data_AF-A0A1J4VA32-F1
#
_entry.id   AF-A0A1J4VA32-F1
#
_cell.length_a   1.000
_cell.length_b   1.000
_cell.length_c   1.000
_cell.angle_alpha   90.00
_cell.angle_beta   90.00
_cell.angle_gamma   90.00
#
_symmetry.space_group_name_H-M   'P 1'
#
loop_
_entity.id
_entity.type
_entity.pdbx_description
1 polymer ?
#
loop_
_entity_poly.entity_id
_entity_poly.type
_entity_poly.pdbx_seq_one_letter_code
_entity_poly.pdbx_strand_id
1 'polypeptide(L)'
;MVINVEVDKNANENAVNLIRRFSKRVKQSGVLPRVRSIGVYSRPESKFKKKVRALKMLSKKKAFERLKKLGKVPETPTRKRRK
;
A
#
# COMPACT_ATOMS: atom_id res chain seq x y z
N MET A 1 28.48 2.61 -2.62
CA MET A 1 27.24 3.37 -2.91
C MET A 1 26.07 2.38 -2.90
N VAL A 2 24.94 2.67 -2.24
CA VAL A 2 23.84 1.69 -2.08
C VAL A 2 22.73 2.00 -3.07
N ILE A 3 22.48 1.08 -4.00
CA ILE A 3 21.42 1.19 -5.00
C ILE A 3 20.15 0.59 -4.41
N ASN A 4 19.10 1.39 -4.26
CA ASN A 4 17.83 0.94 -3.67
C ASN A 4 16.97 0.12 -4.65
N VAL A 5 16.93 0.54 -5.92
CA VAL A 5 16.19 -0.14 -7.00
C VAL A 5 16.90 0.14 -8.32
N GLU A 6 17.20 -0.91 -9.06
CA GLU A 6 17.76 -0.88 -10.41
C GLU A 6 16.98 -1.83 -11.32
N VAL A 7 16.88 -1.46 -12.60
CA VAL A 7 16.17 -2.22 -13.62
C VAL A 7 16.88 -2.02 -14.96
N ASP A 8 17.46 -3.09 -15.49
CA ASP A 8 18.10 -3.10 -16.81
C ASP A 8 17.10 -3.37 -17.93
N LYS A 9 17.38 -2.84 -19.12
CA LYS A 9 16.52 -3.04 -20.30
C LYS A 9 16.69 -4.46 -20.85
N ASN A 10 15.58 -5.14 -21.13
CA ASN A 10 15.62 -6.42 -21.86
C ASN A 10 15.73 -6.19 -23.37
N ALA A 11 16.31 -7.14 -24.11
CA ALA A 11 16.61 -7.03 -25.54
C ALA A 11 15.45 -6.49 -26.41
N ASN A 12 14.21 -6.96 -26.20
CA ASN A 12 13.03 -6.57 -26.97
C ASN A 12 12.01 -5.72 -26.19
N GLU A 13 12.42 -5.02 -25.13
CA GLU A 13 11.51 -4.21 -24.32
C GLU A 13 11.32 -2.78 -24.85
N ASN A 14 10.05 -2.36 -24.98
CA ASN A 14 9.67 -0.97 -25.21
C ASN A 14 9.95 -0.11 -23.95
N ALA A 15 10.46 1.12 -24.13
CA ALA A 15 10.74 2.07 -23.06
C ALA A 15 9.59 2.26 -22.06
N VAL A 16 8.34 2.26 -22.53
CA VAL A 16 7.15 2.38 -21.64
C VAL A 16 7.04 1.21 -20.67
N ASN A 17 7.35 -0.01 -21.12
CA ASN A 17 7.31 -1.19 -20.27
C ASN A 17 8.44 -1.15 -19.23
N LEU A 18 9.62 -0.68 -19.61
CA LEU A 18 10.75 -0.50 -18.70
C LEU A 18 10.39 0.45 -17.55
N ILE A 19 9.80 1.62 -17.86
CA ILE A 19 9.32 2.60 -16.87
C ILE A 19 8.26 1.99 -15.95
N ARG A 20 7.35 1.17 -16.48
CA ARG A 20 6.32 0.48 -15.69
C ARG A 20 6.93 -0.51 -14.71
N ARG A 21 7.94 -1.30 -15.13
CA ARG A 21 8.66 -2.24 -14.25
C ARG A 21 9.40 -1.50 -13.16
N PHE A 22 10.14 -0.45 -13.51
CA PHE A 22 10.82 0.40 -12.55
C PHE A 22 9.84 0.96 -11.52
N SER A 23 8.74 1.56 -11.97
CA SER A 23 7.68 2.09 -11.11
C SER A 23 7.07 1.03 -10.19
N LYS A 24 6.86 -0.20 -10.69
CA LYS A 24 6.38 -1.33 -9.89
C LYS A 24 7.41 -1.73 -8.82
N ARG A 25 8.69 -1.83 -9.19
CA ARG A 25 9.78 -2.21 -8.29
C ARG A 25 10.00 -1.16 -7.20
N VAL A 26 9.95 0.13 -7.55
CA VAL A 26 9.96 1.25 -6.59
C VAL A 26 8.78 1.17 -5.62
N LYS A 27 7.56 0.95 -6.11
CA LYS A 27 6.37 0.80 -5.24
C LYS A 27 6.48 -0.41 -4.31
N GLN A 28 6.97 -1.55 -4.81
CA GLN A 28 7.15 -2.77 -4.03
C GLN A 28 8.28 -2.68 -3.01
N SER A 29 9.34 -1.94 -3.31
CA SER A 29 10.48 -1.74 -2.41
C SER A 29 10.12 -0.98 -1.13
N GLY A 30 9.00 -0.26 -1.11
CA GLY A 30 8.58 0.53 0.06
C GLY A 30 9.46 1.77 0.33
N VAL A 31 10.44 2.07 -0.52
CA VAL A 31 11.32 3.24 -0.37
C VAL A 31 10.53 4.53 -0.44
N LEU A 32 9.61 4.64 -1.41
CA LEU A 32 8.78 5.84 -1.58
C LEU A 32 7.90 6.17 -0.35
N PRO A 33 7.10 5.24 0.21
CA PRO A 33 6.34 5.54 1.43
C PRO A 33 7.24 5.81 2.64
N ARG A 34 8.41 5.18 2.74
CA ARG A 34 9.38 5.48 3.81
C ARG A 34 9.88 6.92 3.72
N VAL A 35 10.40 7.33 2.56
CA VAL A 35 10.90 8.72 2.35
C VAL A 35 9.79 9.74 2.62
N ARG A 36 8.56 9.47 2.16
CA ARG A 36 7.41 10.34 2.44
C ARG A 36 7.06 10.40 3.94
N SER A 37 7.23 9.30 4.68
CA SER A 37 6.94 9.27 6.11
C SER A 37 7.95 10.03 6.96
N ILE A 38 9.22 10.10 6.52
CA ILE A 38 10.28 10.85 7.23
C ILE A 38 10.37 12.31 6.79
N GLY A 39 9.90 12.64 5.58
CA GLY A 39 10.06 13.98 5.00
C GLY A 39 9.22 15.09 5.66
N VAL A 40 8.22 14.74 6.47
CA VAL A 40 7.41 15.71 7.21
C VAL A 40 7.38 15.30 8.68
N TYR A 41 7.63 16.25 9.57
CA TYR A 41 7.53 16.01 11.01
C TYR A 41 6.06 15.80 11.42
N SER A 42 5.79 14.74 12.16
CA SER A 42 4.50 14.48 12.78
C SER A 42 4.68 14.19 14.26
N ARG A 43 3.88 14.84 15.11
CA ARG A 43 3.82 14.56 16.55
C ARG A 43 3.44 13.08 16.81
N PRO A 44 4.03 12.41 17.81
CA PRO A 44 3.58 11.08 18.22
C PRO A 44 2.12 11.10 18.70
N GLU A 45 1.34 10.12 18.24
CA GLU A 45 -0.06 9.96 18.66
C GLU A 45 -0.16 9.66 20.17
N SER A 46 -1.13 10.28 20.85
CA SER A 46 -1.42 10.00 22.26
C SER A 46 -1.98 8.58 22.45
N LYS A 47 -1.86 8.01 23.67
CA LYS A 47 -2.41 6.69 24.01
C LYS A 47 -3.91 6.57 23.68
N PHE A 48 -4.68 7.64 23.94
CA PHE A 48 -6.10 7.69 23.62
C PHE A 48 -6.37 7.62 22.11
N LYS A 49 -5.67 8.43 21.29
CA LYS A 49 -5.83 8.39 19.82
C LYS A 49 -5.50 7.02 19.24
N LYS A 50 -4.44 6.37 19.74
CA LYS A 50 -4.07 4.99 19.36
C LYS A 50 -5.20 4.00 19.70
N LYS A 51 -5.79 4.09 20.90
CA LYS A 51 -6.92 3.24 21.33
C LYS A 51 -8.15 3.44 20.43
N VAL A 52 -8.54 4.68 20.16
CA VAL A 52 -9.68 4.99 19.29
C VAL A 52 -9.47 4.44 17.88
N ARG A 53 -8.28 4.60 17.31
CA ARG A 53 -7.92 4.04 16.00
C ARG A 53 -8.03 2.52 15.99
N ALA A 54 -7.53 1.84 17.02
CA ALA A 54 -7.61 0.39 17.15
C ALA A 54 -9.06 -0.10 17.23
N LEU A 55 -9.90 0.55 18.06
CA LEU A 55 -11.33 0.23 18.17
C LEU A 55 -12.07 0.38 16.83
N LYS A 56 -11.76 1.45 16.08
CA LYS A 56 -12.33 1.67 14.73
C LYS A 56 -11.90 0.59 13.74
N MET A 57 -10.67 0.08 13.83
CA MET A 57 -10.22 -1.03 12.98
C MET A 57 -10.94 -2.33 13.31
N LEU A 58 -11.10 -2.63 14.61
CA LEU A 58 -11.82 -3.81 15.07
C LEU A 58 -13.30 -3.78 14.66
N SER A 59 -13.98 -2.63 14.79
CA SER A 59 -15.38 -2.50 14.38
C SER A 59 -15.55 -2.70 12.88
N LYS A 60 -14.67 -2.13 12.05
CA LYS A 60 -14.65 -2.34 10.60
C LYS A 60 -14.43 -3.81 10.24
N LYS A 61 -13.50 -4.49 10.92
CA LYS A 61 -13.23 -5.92 10.70
C LYS A 61 -14.48 -6.77 11.00
N LYS A 62 -15.12 -6.54 12.15
CA LYS A 62 -16.37 -7.23 12.53
C LYS A 62 -17.50 -6.99 11.52
N ALA A 63 -17.68 -5.74 11.07
CA ALA A 63 -18.69 -5.39 10.08
C ALA A 63 -18.42 -6.10 8.74
N PHE A 64 -17.16 -6.12 8.29
CA PHE A 64 -16.76 -6.84 7.08
C PHE A 64 -17.00 -8.34 7.18
N GLU A 65 -16.62 -8.97 8.30
CA GLU A 65 -16.85 -10.40 8.53
C GLU A 65 -18.35 -10.75 8.52
N ARG A 66 -19.20 -9.91 9.12
CA ARG A 66 -20.65 -10.08 9.06
C ARG A 66 -21.18 -9.98 7.63
N LEU A 67 -20.78 -8.95 6.89
CA LEU A 67 -21.21 -8.77 5.50
C LEU A 67 -20.71 -9.91 4.60
N LYS A 68 -19.49 -10.41 4.84
CA LYS A 68 -18.93 -11.57 4.14
C LYS A 68 -19.77 -12.82 4.39
N LYS A 69 -20.16 -13.09 5.64
CA LYS A 69 -21.06 -14.21 5.98
C LYS A 69 -22.43 -14.09 5.33
N LEU A 70 -22.93 -12.86 5.15
CA LEU A 70 -24.21 -12.58 4.48
C LEU A 70 -24.11 -12.59 2.94
N GLY A 71 -22.95 -12.89 2.34
CA GLY A 71 -22.76 -12.85 0.89
C GLY A 71 -22.84 -11.45 0.27
N LYS A 72 -22.86 -10.39 1.08
CA LYS A 72 -22.97 -8.99 0.62
C LYS A 72 -21.64 -8.35 0.23
N VAL A 73 -20.58 -9.16 0.14
CA VAL A 73 -19.22 -8.74 -0.20
C VAL A 73 -18.78 -9.56 -1.41
N PRO A 74 -18.15 -8.95 -2.43
CA PRO A 74 -17.62 -9.70 -3.55
C PRO A 74 -16.58 -10.72 -3.06
N GLU A 75 -16.67 -11.96 -3.52
CA GLU A 75 -15.80 -13.08 -3.11
C GLU A 75 -14.32 -12.78 -3.38
N THR A 76 -14.05 -12.17 -4.54
CA THR A 76 -12.77 -11.56 -4.83
C THR A 76 -12.75 -10.13 -4.31
N PRO A 77 -11.83 -9.75 -3.41
CA PRO A 77 -11.61 -8.35 -3.12
C PRO A 77 -11.21 -7.71 -4.44
N THR A 78 -12.09 -6.88 -5.00
CA THR A 78 -11.74 -6.07 -6.15
C THR A 78 -10.56 -5.22 -5.72
N ARG A 79 -9.34 -5.61 -6.13
CA ARG A 79 -8.18 -4.74 -6.04
C ARG A 79 -8.57 -3.56 -6.92
N LYS A 80 -9.23 -2.55 -6.35
CA LYS A 80 -9.47 -1.27 -7.04
C LYS A 80 -8.12 -0.91 -7.63
N ARG A 81 -8.00 -1.03 -8.95
CA ARG A 81 -6.89 -0.43 -9.69
C ARG A 81 -6.98 1.02 -9.25
N ARG A 82 -6.04 1.46 -8.40
CA ARG A 82 -5.88 2.87 -8.08
C ARG A 82 -5.65 3.51 -9.45
N LYS A 83 -6.70 4.12 -10.02
CA LYS A 83 -6.59 4.99 -11.19
C LYS A 83 -5.67 6.14 -10.80
#